data_AF-Q5JS36-F1
#
_entry.id   AF-Q5JS36-F1
#
_cell.length_a   1.000
_cell.length_b   1.000
_cell.length_c   1.000
_cell.angle_alpha   90.00
_cell.angle_beta   90.00
_cell.angle_gamma   90.00
#
_symmetry.space_group_name_H-M   'P 1'
#
loop_
_entity.id
_entity.type
_entity.pdbx_description
1 polymer ?
#
loop_
_entity_poly.entity_id
_entity_poly.type
_entity_poly.pdbx_seq_one_letter_code
_entity_poly.pdbx_strand_id
1 'polypeptide(L)'
;MDKKSFEMVLDEIRKVVDLLRYFSWAEPQLKAMKALQHKMVAVQPTEVVNILNCFTFSKDKLVALELLASNIIDAQNSRPIEDLFRVNMSEKKRCKRILEQ
;
A
#
# COMPACT_ATOMS: atom_id res chain seq x y z
N MET A 1 19.90 -2.73 6.05
CA MET A 1 19.05 -1.88 6.91
C MET A 1 19.28 -2.33 8.34
N ASP A 2 19.61 -1.42 9.24
CA ASP A 2 19.76 -1.74 10.67
C ASP A 2 18.39 -1.76 11.39
N LYS A 3 18.34 -2.37 12.57
CA LYS A 3 17.10 -2.54 13.35
C LYS A 3 16.40 -1.22 13.65
N LYS A 4 17.14 -0.14 13.91
CA LYS A 4 16.57 1.17 14.26
C LYS A 4 15.91 1.83 13.05
N SER A 5 16.56 1.74 11.88
CA SER A 5 15.98 2.25 10.63
C SER A 5 14.70 1.51 10.25
N PHE A 6 14.64 0.19 10.47
CA PHE A 6 13.45 -0.61 10.21
C PHE A 6 12.26 -0.20 11.11
N GLU A 7 12.49 -0.06 12.42
CA GLU A 7 11.45 0.38 13.35
C GLU A 7 10.92 1.78 13.02
N MET A 8 11.78 2.68 12.55
CA MET A 8 11.37 4.03 12.13
C MET A 8 10.43 3.98 10.92
N VAL A 9 10.71 3.13 9.93
CA VAL A 9 9.84 2.92 8.76
C VAL A 9 8.48 2.39 9.20
N LEU A 10 8.45 1.41 10.12
CA LEU A 10 7.20 0.86 10.64
C LEU A 10 6.37 1.92 11.38
N ASP A 11 7.01 2.78 12.16
CA ASP A 11 6.34 3.87 12.86
C ASP A 11 5.70 4.88 11.88
N GLU A 12 6.41 5.25 10.81
CA GLU A 12 5.86 6.12 9.77
C GLU A 12 4.67 5.46 9.03
N ILE A 13 4.74 4.17 8.73
CA ILE A 13 3.62 3.42 8.13
C ILE A 13 2.39 3.44 9.05
N ARG A 14 2.58 3.21 10.35
CA ARG A 14 1.48 3.26 11.34
C ARG A 14 0.80 4.63 11.35
N LYS A 15 1.58 5.71 11.41
CA LYS A 15 1.05 7.08 11.35
C LYS A 15 0.26 7.33 10.06
N VAL A 16 0.74 6.82 8.92
CA VAL A 16 -0.01 6.93 7.65
C VAL A 16 -1.33 6.19 7.76
N VAL A 17 -1.34 4.95 8.24
CA VAL A 17 -2.58 4.16 8.41
C VAL A 17 -3.58 4.89 9.30
N ASP A 18 -3.15 5.43 10.44
CA ASP A 18 -4.01 6.18 11.35
C ASP A 18 -4.57 7.45 10.70
N LEU A 19 -3.76 8.17 9.94
CA LEU A 19 -4.22 9.33 9.16
C LEU A 19 -5.24 8.92 8.09
N LEU A 20 -5.00 7.83 7.35
CA LEU A 20 -5.92 7.38 6.31
C LEU A 20 -7.28 6.96 6.88
N ARG A 21 -7.31 6.39 8.09
CA ARG A 21 -8.53 6.03 8.81
C ARG A 21 -9.36 7.23 9.27
N TYR A 22 -8.74 8.41 9.43
CA TYR A 22 -9.45 9.64 9.75
C TYR A 22 -10.34 10.13 8.59
N PHE A 23 -9.96 9.81 7.35
CA PHE A 23 -10.72 10.19 6.17
C PHE A 23 -11.82 9.17 5.83
N SER A 24 -13.04 9.66 5.61
CA SER A 24 -14.18 8.80 5.25
C SER A 24 -14.25 8.43 3.75
N TRP A 25 -13.40 9.03 2.91
CA TRP A 25 -13.48 8.92 1.45
C TRP A 25 -12.11 8.71 0.82
N ALA A 26 -12.07 8.05 -0.33
CA ALA A 26 -10.84 7.67 -1.01
C ALA A 26 -10.01 8.88 -1.50
N GLU A 27 -10.64 9.95 -1.99
CA GLU A 27 -9.91 11.09 -2.54
C GLU A 27 -8.92 11.74 -1.53
N PRO A 28 -9.33 12.13 -0.31
CA PRO A 28 -8.38 12.64 0.67
C PRO A 28 -7.36 11.58 1.14
N GLN A 29 -7.74 10.30 1.20
CA GLN A 29 -6.80 9.21 1.48
C GLN A 29 -5.69 9.12 0.42
N LEU A 30 -6.03 9.14 -0.86
CA LEU A 30 -5.08 9.08 -1.98
C LEU A 30 -4.18 10.33 -2.02
N LYS A 31 -4.74 11.52 -1.74
CA LYS A 31 -3.95 12.77 -1.63
C LYS A 31 -2.92 12.67 -0.50
N ALA A 32 -3.32 12.16 0.67
CA ALA A 32 -2.41 11.95 1.79
C ALA A 32 -1.33 10.91 1.48
N MET A 33 -1.70 9.78 0.88
CA MET A 33 -0.74 8.76 0.44
C MET A 33 0.31 9.33 -0.52
N LYS A 34 -0.13 10.05 -1.56
CA LYS A 34 0.79 10.66 -2.54
C LYS A 34 1.74 11.65 -1.88
N ALA A 35 1.25 12.45 -0.92
CA ALA A 35 2.08 13.38 -0.17
C ALA A 35 3.09 12.67 0.74
N LEU A 36 2.76 11.50 1.28
CA LEU A 36 3.56 10.79 2.28
C LEU A 36 4.37 9.61 1.71
N GLN A 37 4.21 9.28 0.42
CA GLN A 37 4.87 8.11 -0.19
C GLN A 37 6.39 8.13 -0.05
N HIS A 38 7.02 9.31 -0.04
CA HIS A 38 8.47 9.45 0.11
C HIS A 38 8.97 9.10 1.52
N LYS A 39 8.09 9.02 2.52
CA LYS A 39 8.40 8.59 3.89
C LYS A 39 8.25 7.09 4.09
N MET A 40 7.43 6.45 3.24
CA MET A 40 7.16 5.01 3.27
C MET A 40 8.13 4.30 2.34
N VAL A 41 9.40 4.20 2.74
CA VAL A 41 10.42 3.46 1.97
C VAL A 41 10.53 2.03 2.49
N ALA A 42 10.81 1.07 1.60
CA ALA A 42 11.00 -0.33 1.96
C ALA A 42 9.80 -0.96 2.70
N VAL A 43 8.61 -0.79 2.13
CA VAL A 43 7.34 -1.29 2.68
C VAL A 43 7.21 -2.79 2.40
N GLN A 44 6.99 -3.60 3.44
CA GLN A 44 6.74 -5.03 3.26
C GLN A 44 5.32 -5.31 2.75
N PRO A 45 5.07 -6.44 2.07
CA PRO A 45 3.75 -6.77 1.53
C PRO A 45 2.61 -6.76 2.56
N THR A 46 2.87 -7.16 3.81
CA THR A 46 1.88 -7.09 4.91
C THR A 46 1.48 -5.66 5.26
N GLU A 47 2.42 -4.74 5.25
CA GLU A 47 2.16 -3.32 5.51
C GLU A 47 1.43 -2.66 4.34
N VAL A 48 1.72 -3.07 3.10
CA VAL A 48 0.93 -2.67 1.94
C VAL A 48 -0.52 -3.11 2.13
N VAL A 49 -0.76 -4.36 2.53
CA VAL A 49 -2.13 -4.84 2.81
C VAL A 49 -2.82 -3.99 3.88
N ASN A 50 -2.12 -3.62 4.96
CA ASN A 50 -2.67 -2.76 6.00
C ASN A 50 -3.10 -1.38 5.46
N ILE A 51 -2.25 -0.75 4.65
CA ILE A 51 -2.55 0.53 3.99
C ILE A 51 -3.74 0.39 3.04
N LEU A 52 -3.71 -0.62 2.16
CA LEU A 52 -4.78 -0.86 1.18
C LEU A 52 -6.12 -1.14 1.88
N ASN A 53 -6.12 -1.75 3.05
CA ASN A 53 -7.34 -1.98 3.84
C ASN A 53 -7.98 -0.71 4.42
N CYS A 54 -7.32 0.45 4.35
CA CYS A 54 -7.95 1.73 4.65
C CYS A 54 -8.95 2.17 3.57
N PHE A 55 -8.83 1.64 2.35
CA PHE A 55 -9.74 1.94 1.25
C PHE A 55 -10.91 0.97 1.21
N THR A 56 -12.12 1.50 1.00
CA THR A 56 -13.34 0.70 0.92
C THR A 56 -13.43 -0.05 -0.42
N PHE A 57 -13.23 0.65 -1.55
CA PHE A 57 -13.38 0.05 -2.87
C PHE A 57 -12.05 -0.45 -3.46
N SER A 58 -12.11 -1.58 -4.17
CA SER A 58 -10.96 -2.20 -4.85
C SER A 58 -10.29 -1.27 -5.86
N LYS A 59 -11.06 -0.47 -6.60
CA LYS A 59 -10.52 0.53 -7.54
C LYS A 59 -9.56 1.50 -6.86
N ASP A 60 -9.86 1.93 -5.64
CA ASP A 60 -9.05 2.90 -4.91
C ASP A 60 -7.82 2.22 -4.31
N LYS A 61 -7.96 0.94 -3.88
CA LYS A 61 -6.81 0.09 -3.50
C LYS A 61 -5.80 -0.05 -4.65
N LEU A 62 -6.26 -0.18 -5.91
CA LEU A 62 -5.35 -0.27 -7.06
C LEU A 62 -4.59 1.03 -7.31
N VAL A 63 -5.26 2.19 -7.17
CA VAL A 63 -4.60 3.50 -7.30
C VAL A 63 -3.58 3.69 -6.17
N ALA A 64 -3.94 3.33 -4.94
CA ALA A 64 -3.04 3.35 -3.79
C ALA A 64 -1.83 2.43 -3.98
N LEU A 65 -2.03 1.23 -4.53
CA LEU A 65 -0.96 0.28 -4.83
C LEU A 65 0.00 0.85 -5.90
N GLU A 66 -0.53 1.49 -6.94
CA GLU A 66 0.26 2.13 -8.00
C GLU A 66 1.14 3.26 -7.46
N LEU A 67 0.66 4.02 -6.46
CA LEU A 67 1.47 5.03 -5.77
C LEU A 67 2.59 4.44 -4.90
N LEU A 68 2.40 3.22 -4.38
CA LEU A 68 3.34 2.58 -3.46
C LEU A 68 4.27 1.57 -4.13
N ALA A 69 4.01 1.16 -5.37
CA ALA A 69 4.68 0.04 -6.01
C ALA A 69 6.21 0.13 -5.94
N SER A 70 6.77 1.30 -6.24
CA SER A 70 8.22 1.56 -6.21
C SER A 70 8.85 1.52 -4.81
N ASN A 71 8.03 1.54 -3.75
CA ASN A 71 8.46 1.50 -2.36
C ASN A 71 8.37 0.10 -1.74
N ILE A 72 7.75 -0.87 -2.43
CA ILE A 72 7.55 -2.23 -1.91
C ILE A 72 8.87 -2.99 -1.97
N ILE A 73 9.27 -3.59 -0.86
CA ILE A 73 10.35 -4.58 -0.84
C ILE A 73 9.75 -5.98 -0.94
N ASP A 74 10.51 -6.89 -1.55
CA ASP A 74 10.12 -8.30 -1.65
C ASP A 74 8.79 -8.52 -2.41
N ALA A 75 8.70 -7.93 -3.61
CA ALA A 75 7.56 -8.10 -4.51
C ALA A 75 7.31 -9.57 -4.91
N GLN A 76 8.28 -10.47 -4.73
CA GLN A 76 8.12 -11.91 -4.93
C GLN A 76 7.14 -12.53 -3.91
N ASN A 77 7.04 -11.95 -2.72
CA ASN A 77 6.08 -12.33 -1.67
C ASN A 77 4.80 -11.48 -1.70
N SER A 78 4.39 -10.99 -2.87
CA SER A 78 3.21 -10.14 -3.04
C SER A 78 1.86 -10.86 -3.01
N ARG A 79 1.85 -12.18 -2.80
CA ARG A 79 0.62 -12.98 -2.69
C ARG A 79 -0.44 -12.38 -1.73
N PRO A 80 -0.08 -11.86 -0.53
CA PRO A 80 -1.05 -11.21 0.34
C PRO A 80 -1.73 -9.97 -0.28
N ILE A 81 -1.01 -9.24 -1.13
CA ILE A 81 -1.55 -8.08 -1.86
C ILE A 81 -2.50 -8.56 -2.95
N GLU A 82 -2.10 -9.58 -3.73
CA GLU A 82 -2.95 -10.16 -4.78
C GLU A 82 -4.28 -10.70 -4.25
N ASP A 83 -4.27 -11.29 -3.05
CA ASP A 83 -5.45 -11.88 -2.42
C ASP A 83 -6.56 -10.87 -2.14
N LEU A 84 -6.24 -9.57 -2.06
CA LEU A 84 -7.21 -8.47 -1.96
C LEU A 84 -8.05 -8.30 -3.23
N PHE A 85 -7.55 -8.76 -4.38
CA PHE A 85 -8.18 -8.59 -5.70
C PHE A 85 -8.68 -9.91 -6.30
N ARG A 86 -8.69 -11.00 -5.51
CA ARG A 86 -8.97 -12.36 -6.00
C ARG A 86 -10.34 -12.53 -6.68
N VAL A 87 -11.33 -11.71 -6.32
CA VAL A 87 -12.71 -11.81 -6.83
C VAL A 87 -12.82 -11.31 -8.27
N ASN A 88 -12.07 -10.27 -8.61
CA ASN A 88 -12.14 -9.63 -9.93
C ASN A 88 -10.86 -9.89 -10.72
N MET A 89 -10.96 -10.74 -11.74
CA MET A 89 -9.82 -11.14 -12.56
C MET A 89 -9.13 -9.98 -13.29
N SER A 90 -9.87 -8.92 -13.65
CA SER A 90 -9.28 -7.73 -14.29
C SER A 90 -8.41 -6.95 -13.29
N GLU A 91 -8.93 -6.74 -12.08
CA GLU A 91 -8.21 -6.07 -11.00
C GLU A 91 -6.99 -6.89 -10.55
N LYS A 92 -7.14 -8.22 -10.44
CA LYS A 92 -6.01 -9.12 -10.16
C LYS A 92 -4.91 -9.00 -11.21
N LYS A 93 -5.26 -9.01 -12.51
CA LYS A 93 -4.27 -8.82 -13.59
C LYS A 93 -3.59 -7.46 -13.50
N ARG A 94 -4.33 -6.39 -13.15
CA ARG A 94 -3.75 -5.06 -12.97
C ARG A 94 -2.81 -5.00 -11.75
N CYS A 95 -3.21 -5.59 -10.63
CA CYS A 95 -2.38 -5.72 -9.43
C CYS A 95 -1.03 -6.36 -9.76
N LYS A 96 -1.03 -7.49 -10.47
CA LYS A 96 0.21 -8.16 -10.91
C LYS A 96 1.11 -7.25 -11.73
N ARG A 97 0.54 -6.60 -12.76
CA ARG A 97 1.29 -5.65 -13.60
C ARG A 97 1.87 -4.46 -12.83
N ILE A 98 1.28 -4.07 -11.70
CA ILE A 98 1.82 -3.00 -10.84
C ILE A 98 3.00 -3.53 -10.02
N LEU A 99 2.91 -4.75 -9.48
CA LEU A 99 3.93 -5.38 -8.65
C LEU A 99 5.16 -5.86 -9.44
N GLU A 100 5.02 -6.03 -10.75
CA GLU A 100 6.09 -6.45 -11.68
C GLU A 100 6.89 -5.28 -12.28
N GLN A 101 6.56 -4.02 -11.94
CA GLN A 101 7.28 -2.81 -12.42
C GLN A 101 8.63 -2.65 -11.71
#